data_AF-A0A4Y2IZL9-F1
#
_entry.id   AF-A0A4Y2IZL9-F1
#
_cell.length_a   1.000
_cell.length_b   1.000
_cell.length_c   1.000
_cell.angle_alpha   90.00
_cell.angle_beta   90.00
_cell.angle_gamma   90.00
#
_symmetry.space_group_name_H-M   'P 1'
#
loop_
_entity.id
_entity.type
_entity.pdbx_description
1 polymer ?
#
loop_
_entity_poly.entity_id
_entity_poly.type
_entity_poly.pdbx_seq_one_letter_code
_entity_poly.pdbx_strand_id
1 'polypeptide(L)' 'MNSTLLQQHLQRATGTIVSTQTVRNQLHHVGLFSRRPMVCGSLTEGHRAARRRWAQEHLRWGRAEWSNVLFTDELQCTT' A
#
# COMPACT_ATOMS: atom_id res chain seq x y z
N MET A 1 -4.99 -2.02 -9.49
CA MET A 1 -6.16 -2.42 -10.30
C MET A 1 -5.66 -3.05 -11.58
N ASN A 2 -6.06 -4.28 -11.89
CA ASN A 2 -5.70 -4.93 -13.16
C ASN A 2 -6.63 -4.40 -14.28
N SER A 3 -6.13 -4.35 -15.52
CA SER A 3 -6.92 -3.87 -16.67
C SER A 3 -8.12 -4.77 -16.98
N THR A 4 -8.02 -6.07 -16.66
CA THR A 4 -9.06 -7.07 -16.90
C THR A 4 -10.29 -6.90 -16.00
N LEU A 5 -10.13 -6.59 -14.70
CA LEU A 5 -11.29 -6.36 -13.84
C LEU A 5 -12.03 -5.09 -14.25
N LEU A 6 -11.31 -4.04 -14.67
CA LEU A 6 -11.92 -2.82 -15.18
C LEU A 6 -12.67 -3.05 -16.49
N GLN A 7 -12.11 -3.85 -17.40
CA GLN A 7 -12.80 -4.26 -18.62
C GLN A 7 -14.11 -4.98 -18.32
N GLN A 8 -14.11 -5.96 -17.41
CA GLN A 8 -15.33 -6.66 -16.99
C GLN A 8 -16.35 -5.73 -16.33
N HIS A 9 -15.89 -4.79 -15.50
CA HIS A 9 -16.78 -3.84 -14.83
C HIS A 9 -17.46 -2.90 -15.83
N LEU A 10 -16.71 -2.37 -16.80
CA LEU A 10 -17.24 -1.52 -17.87
C LEU A 10 -18.18 -2.28 -18.80
N GLN A 11 -17.85 -3.52 -19.16
CA GLN A 11 -18.75 -4.38 -19.94
C GLN A 11 -20.10 -4.58 -19.24
N ARG A 12 -20.10 -4.87 -17.93
CA ARG A 12 -21.34 -5.00 -17.15
C ARG A 12 -22.13 -3.70 -17.06
N ALA A 13 -21.46 -2.55 -16.93
CA ALA A 13 -22.11 -1.26 -16.75
C ALA A 13 -22.66 -0.64 -18.05
N THR A 14 -22.00 -0.90 -19.19
CA THR A 14 -22.30 -0.24 -20.47
C THR A 14 -22.81 -1.20 -21.56
N GLY A 15 -22.75 -2.52 -21.34
CA GLY A 15 -23.17 -3.54 -22.32
C GLY A 15 -22.25 -3.66 -23.54
N THR A 16 -21.24 -2.81 -23.66
CA THR A 16 -20.29 -2.76 -24.78
C THR A 16 -18.99 -3.49 -24.46
N ILE A 17 -18.51 -4.29 -25.41
CA ILE A 17 -17.21 -4.96 -25.30
C ILE A 17 -16.09 -3.92 -25.54
N VAL A 18 -15.52 -3.41 -24.46
CA VAL A 18 -14.37 -2.49 -24.53
C VAL A 18 -13.09 -3.31 -24.62
N SER A 19 -12.16 -2.93 -25.51
CA SER A 19 -10.85 -3.58 -25.60
C SER A 19 -9.96 -3.23 -24.41
N THR A 20 -9.03 -4.11 -24.04
CA THR A 20 -8.05 -3.80 -22.99
C THR A 20 -7.18 -2.58 -23.32
N GLN A 21 -6.97 -2.29 -24.61
CA GLN A 21 -6.22 -1.12 -25.06
C GLN A 21 -6.97 0.17 -24.80
N THR A 22 -8.27 0.19 -25.06
CA THR A 22 -9.14 1.34 -24.77
C THR A 22 -9.15 1.64 -23.27
N VAL A 23 -9.20 0.60 -22.43
CA VAL A 23 -9.10 0.76 -20.97
C VAL A 23 -7.76 1.35 -20.56
N ARG A 24 -6.63 0.87 -21.11
CA ARG A 24 -5.31 1.45 -20.82
C ARG A 24 -5.23 2.91 -21.26
N ASN A 25 -5.66 3.24 -22.47
CA ASN A 25 -5.62 4.60 -22.99
C ASN A 25 -6.45 5.55 -22.10
N GLN A 26 -7.62 5.12 -21.64
CA GLN A 26 -8.45 5.92 -20.74
C GLN A 26 -7.78 6.12 -19.39
N LEU A 27 -7.18 5.08 -18.80
CA LEU A 27 -6.41 5.19 -17.55
C LEU A 27 -5.25 6.18 -17.70
N HIS A 28 -4.50 6.10 -18.80
CA HIS A 28 -3.43 7.05 -19.08
C HIS A 28 -3.95 8.48 -19.28
N HIS A 29 -5.08 8.66 -19.97
CA HIS A 29 -5.70 9.96 -20.18
C HIS A 29 -6.07 10.64 -18.85
N VAL A 30 -6.56 9.87 -17.86
CA VAL A 30 -6.84 10.37 -16.50
C VAL A 30 -5.63 10.34 -15.56
N GLY A 31 -4.43 10.05 -16.06
CA GLY A 31 -3.18 10.07 -15.30
C GLY A 31 -2.95 8.86 -14.37
N LEU A 32 -3.68 7.76 -14.57
CA LEU A 32 -3.50 6.51 -13.83
C LEU A 32 -2.47 5.61 -14.52
N PHE A 33 -1.39 5.33 -13.80
CA PHE A 33 -0.29 4.47 -14.25
C PHE A 33 -0.22 3.20 -13.41
N SER A 34 0.32 2.12 -13.99
CA SER A 34 0.65 0.91 -13.24
C SER A 34 1.76 1.21 -12.23
N ARG A 35 1.67 0.59 -11.05
CA ARG A 35 2.72 0.60 -10.03
C ARG A 35 2.97 -0.82 -9.54
N ARG A 36 4.20 -1.10 -9.16
CA ARG A 36 4.58 -2.35 -8.51
C ARG A 36 4.08 -2.30 -7.04
N PRO A 37 3.30 -3.29 -6.57
CA PRO A 37 2.91 -3.37 -5.17
C PRO A 37 4.15 -3.44 -4.27
N MET A 38 4.08 -2.82 -3.09
CA MET A 38 5.11 -2.96 -2.07
C MET A 38 5.09 -4.39 -1.54
N VAL A 39 6.25 -5.05 -1.53
CA VAL A 39 6.40 -6.37 -0.91
C VAL A 39 6.67 -6.13 0.58
N CYS A 40 5.63 -6.26 1.40
CA CYS A 40 5.74 -6.24 2.85
C CYS A 40 5.29 -7.59 3.41
N GLY A 41 5.88 -8.00 4.54
CA GLY A 41 5.34 -9.08 5.34
C GLY A 41 3.88 -8.80 5.71
N SER A 42 3.04 -9.83 5.67
CA SER A 42 1.64 -9.74 6.05
C SER A 42 1.51 -9.37 7.52
N LEU A 43 1.09 -8.15 7.81
CA LEU A 43 0.71 -7.74 9.16
C LEU A 43 -0.70 -8.23 9.46
N THR A 44 -0.86 -8.95 10.56
CA THR A 44 -2.17 -9.24 11.16
C THR A 44 -2.87 -7.93 11.52
N GLU A 45 -4.20 -7.98 11.68
CA GLU A 45 -4.98 -6.82 12.10
C GLU A 45 -4.52 -6.27 13.45
N GLY A 46 -4.22 -7.16 14.41
CA GLY A 46 -3.65 -6.81 15.71
C GLY A 46 -2.34 -6.03 15.58
N HIS A 47 -1.41 -6.47 14.72
CA HIS A 47 -0.16 -5.75 14.49
C HIS A 47 -0.42 -4.34 13.92
N ARG A 48 -1.38 -4.19 13.00
CA ARG A 48 -1.73 -2.88 12.42
C ARG A 48 -2.30 -1.93 13.47
N ALA A 49 -3.19 -2.42 14.32
CA ALA A 49 -3.80 -1.64 15.39
C ALA A 49 -2.76 -1.20 16.42
N ALA A 50 -1.88 -2.12 16.86
CA ALA A 50 -0.82 -1.82 17.82
C ALA A 50 0.17 -0.78 17.28
N ARG A 51 0.65 -0.97 16.03
CA ARG A 51 1.55 -0.01 15.38
C ARG A 51 0.91 1.37 15.22
N ARG A 52 -0.38 1.43 14.84
CA ARG A 52 -1.11 2.69 14.71
C ARG A 52 -1.22 3.40 16.05
N ARG A 53 -1.63 2.68 17.10
CA ARG A 53 -1.76 3.23 18.45
C ARG A 53 -0.44 3.79 18.93
N TRP A 54 0.63 3.00 18.83
CA TRP A 54 1.97 3.43 19.23
C TRP A 54 2.40 4.70 18.49
N ALA A 55 2.22 4.75 17.16
CA ALA A 55 2.56 5.94 16.38
C ALA A 55 1.72 7.18 16.76
N GLN A 56 0.44 7.00 17.12
CA GLN A 56 -0.42 8.11 17.56
C GLN A 56 0.00 8.65 18.93
N GLU A 57 0.30 7.76 19.88
CA GLU A 57 0.76 8.12 21.22
C GLU A 57 2.09 8.89 21.19
N HIS A 58 2.99 8.51 20.27
CA HIS A 58 4.35 9.05 20.17
C HIS A 58 4.48 10.13 19.08
N LEU A 59 3.37 10.55 18.46
CA LEU A 59 3.38 11.51 17.34
C LEU A 59 3.97 12.88 17.73
N ARG A 60 3.79 13.29 18.99
CA ARG A 60 4.22 14.58 19.51
C ARG A 60 5.55 14.54 20.24
N TRP A 61 6.20 13.38 20.30
CA TRP A 61 7.47 13.24 21.00
C TRP A 61 8.54 14.10 20.37
N GLY A 62 9.15 14.94 21.20
CA GLY A 62 10.31 15.73 20.87
C GLY A 62 11.62 14.94 20.98
N ARG A 63 12.73 15.63 20.69
CA ARG A 63 14.08 15.04 20.71
C ARG A 63 14.48 14.52 22.09
N ALA A 64 14.02 15.17 23.17
CA ALA A 64 14.34 14.78 24.53
C ALA A 64 13.67 13.44 24.90
N GLU A 65 12.44 13.24 24.47
CA GLU A 65 11.69 12.01 24.69
C GLU A 65 12.31 10.85 23.90
N TRP A 66 12.68 11.08 22.64
CA TRP A 66 13.42 10.09 21.86
C TRP A 66 14.79 9.76 22.43
N SER A 67 15.49 10.72 23.05
CA SER A 67 16.81 10.45 23.68
C SER A 67 16.74 9.53 24.89
N ASN A 68 15.55 9.32 25.47
CA ASN A 68 15.36 8.40 26.57
C ASN A 68 15.05 6.96 26.11
N VAL A 69 14.88 6.72 24.81
CA VAL A 69 14.59 5.39 24.27
C VAL A 69 15.88 4.70 23.84
N LEU A 70 16.16 3.55 24.46
CA LEU A 70 17.19 2.64 24.00
C LEU A 70 16.60 1.65 22.98
N PHE A 71 17.10 1.68 21.74
CA PHE A 71 16.74 0.71 20.71
C PHE A 71 17.73 -0.46 20.73
N THR A 72 17.21 -1.68 20.79
CA THR A 72 17.98 -2.92 20.72
C THR A 72 17.35 -3.85 19.71
N ASP A 73 18.17 -4.47 18.87
CA ASP A 73 17.74 -5.52 17.94
C ASP A 73 18.86 -6.55 17.78
N GLU A 74 18.49 -7.77 17.42
CA GLU A 74 19.44 -8.86 17.18
C GLU A 74 19.63 -9.04 15.68
N LEU A 75 20.88 -8.94 15.22
CA LEU A 75 21.23 -9.26 13.84
C LEU A 75 21.89 -10.63 13.80
N GLN A 76 21.31 -11.55 13.04
CA GLN A 76 21.93 -12.85 12.78
C GLN A 76 23.02 -12.68 11.71
N CYS A 77 24.28 -12.77 12.12
CA CYS A 77 25.41 -12.82 11.21
C CYS A 77 25.64 -14.29 10.77
N THR A 78 25.29 -14.62 9.53
CA THR A 78 25.67 -15.89 8.92
C THR A 78 27.06 -15.74 8.28
N THR A 79 28.05 -16.45 8.81
CA THR A 79 29.42 -16.58 8.28
C THR A 79 29.50 -17.71 7.26
#